data_AF-A0A2V9XNP8-F1
#
_entry.id   AF-A0A2V9XNP8-F1
#
_cell.length_a   1.000
_cell.length_b   1.000
_cell.length_c   1.000
_cell.angle_alpha   90.00
_cell.angle_beta   90.00
_cell.angle_gamma   90.00
#
_symmetry.space_group_name_H-M   'P 1'
#
loop_
_entity.id
_entity.type
_entity.pdbx_description
1 polymer ?
#
loop_
_entity_poly.entity_id
_entity_poly.type
_entity_poly.pdbx_seq_one_letter_code
_entity_poly.pdbx_strand_id
1 'polypeptide(L)'
;MGHLERMSKALFEASAIFDYYRLPEVFSGHPRDDYYPFPALYPKTNWPQAWSASAMFSLLQATLGIYPYAPLNVLIVDPHLPEWLPEITLEDLRIGDSAVSICFQRDKHGKSDYRILDQRGPLHVLRQPSPWSLTADFGERLKDTLMSLTPGR
;
A
#
# COMPACT_ATOMS: atom_id res chain seq x y z
N MET A 1 13.30 0.70 0.05
CA MET A 1 12.32 1.26 -0.89
C MET A 1 12.44 0.75 -2.32
N GLY A 2 13.58 0.84 -3.00
CA GLY A 2 13.66 0.55 -4.45
C GLY A 2 13.18 -0.84 -4.91
N HIS A 3 13.25 -1.88 -4.07
CA HIS A 3 12.75 -3.21 -4.41
C HIS A 3 11.21 -3.28 -4.48
N LEU A 4 10.52 -2.71 -3.49
CA LEU A 4 9.05 -2.66 -3.48
C LEU A 4 8.53 -1.88 -4.69
N GLU A 5 9.09 -0.70 -4.94
CA GLU A 5 8.72 0.11 -6.10
C GLU A 5 8.92 -0.63 -7.42
N ARG A 6 10.05 -1.31 -7.59
CA ARG A 6 10.34 -2.13 -8.78
C ARG A 6 9.33 -3.26 -8.95
N MET A 7 9.00 -3.96 -7.86
CA MET A 7 8.00 -5.04 -7.88
C MET A 7 6.59 -4.52 -8.18
N SER A 8 6.17 -3.45 -7.51
CA SER A 8 4.88 -2.80 -7.74
C SER A 8 4.73 -2.35 -9.19
N LYS A 9 5.76 -1.69 -9.74
CA LYS A 9 5.77 -1.25 -11.14
C LYS A 9 5.66 -2.42 -12.10
N ALA A 10 6.45 -3.48 -11.89
CA ALA A 10 6.43 -4.66 -12.75
C ALA A 10 5.08 -5.37 -12.74
N LEU A 11 4.45 -5.53 -11.56
CA LEU A 11 3.13 -6.18 -11.44
C LEU A 11 2.01 -5.30 -12.00
N PHE A 12 2.09 -3.98 -11.79
CA PHE A 12 1.15 -3.03 -12.39
C PHE A 12 1.24 -3.03 -13.92
N GLU A 13 2.46 -2.92 -14.48
CA GLU A 13 2.71 -3.03 -15.92
C GLU A 13 2.23 -4.37 -16.48
N ALA A 14 2.49 -5.48 -15.77
CA ALA A 14 2.04 -6.81 -16.20
C ALA A 14 0.52 -6.90 -16.23
N SER A 15 -0.18 -6.35 -15.24
CA SER A 15 -1.64 -6.37 -15.20
C SER A 15 -2.26 -5.69 -16.43
N ALA A 16 -1.62 -4.64 -16.97
CA ALA A 16 -2.08 -3.93 -18.16
C ALA A 16 -1.98 -4.74 -19.47
N ILE A 17 -1.22 -5.85 -19.46
CA ILE A 17 -1.04 -6.73 -20.62
C ILE A 17 -2.16 -7.77 -20.70
N PHE A 18 -2.78 -8.14 -19.57
CA PHE A 18 -3.78 -9.19 -19.49
C PHE A 18 -5.21 -8.64 -19.51
N ASP A 19 -6.15 -9.45 -20.02
CA ASP A 19 -7.55 -9.03 -20.08
C ASP A 19 -8.10 -8.69 -18.68
N TYR A 20 -8.96 -7.66 -18.65
CA TYR A 20 -9.61 -7.16 -17.44
C TYR A 20 -8.63 -6.68 -16.34
N TYR A 21 -7.37 -6.40 -16.69
CA TYR A 21 -6.33 -5.92 -15.76
C TYR A 21 -6.01 -6.90 -14.62
N ARG A 22 -6.04 -8.21 -14.91
CA ARG A 22 -5.89 -9.27 -13.90
C ARG A 22 -4.53 -9.94 -14.02
N LEU A 23 -3.91 -10.21 -12.87
CA LEU A 23 -2.70 -11.02 -12.84
C LEU A 23 -3.03 -12.51 -13.05
N PRO A 24 -2.18 -13.25 -13.78
CA PRO A 24 -2.30 -14.70 -13.90
C PRO A 24 -1.93 -15.39 -12.59
N GLU A 25 -2.40 -16.63 -12.40
CA GLU A 25 -1.98 -17.49 -11.28
C GLU A 25 -0.44 -17.64 -11.19
N VAL A 26 0.24 -17.83 -12.32
CA VAL A 26 1.69 -18.04 -12.35
C VAL A 26 2.28 -17.61 -13.70
N PHE A 27 3.47 -17.01 -13.65
CA PHE A 27 4.30 -16.70 -14.81
C PHE A 27 5.28 -17.85 -15.09
N SER A 28 5.60 -18.12 -16.35
CA SER A 28 6.50 -19.21 -16.77
C SER A 28 7.99 -18.97 -16.47
N GLY A 29 8.36 -17.82 -15.93
CA GLY A 29 9.72 -17.53 -15.46
C GLY A 29 10.72 -17.12 -16.56
N HIS A 30 10.25 -16.79 -17.77
CA HIS A 30 11.13 -16.29 -18.84
C HIS A 30 11.71 -14.90 -18.51
N PRO A 31 12.96 -14.62 -18.92
CA PRO A 31 13.53 -13.29 -18.81
C PRO A 31 12.77 -12.27 -19.68
N ARG A 32 12.83 -11.00 -19.30
CA ARG A 32 12.30 -9.88 -20.10
C ARG A 32 13.34 -9.51 -21.16
N ASP A 33 13.26 -10.13 -22.33
CA ASP A 33 14.14 -9.90 -23.47
C ASP A 33 13.36 -9.89 -24.81
N ASP A 34 14.05 -9.62 -25.91
CA ASP A 34 13.44 -9.55 -27.24
C ASP A 34 12.88 -10.91 -27.72
N TYR A 35 13.33 -12.02 -27.13
CA TYR A 35 12.87 -13.36 -27.46
C TYR A 35 11.55 -13.69 -26.74
N TYR A 36 11.32 -13.12 -25.56
CA TYR A 36 10.10 -13.26 -24.76
C TYR A 36 9.47 -11.87 -24.48
N PRO A 37 8.80 -11.26 -25.48
CA PRO A 37 8.35 -9.86 -25.39
C PRO A 37 7.19 -9.61 -24.40
N PHE A 38 6.59 -10.66 -23.85
CA PHE A 38 5.53 -10.60 -22.84
C PHE A 38 5.74 -11.67 -21.76
N PRO A 39 5.24 -11.45 -20.53
CA PRO A 39 5.36 -12.44 -19.46
C PRO A 39 4.52 -13.68 -19.80
N ALA A 40 5.19 -14.72 -20.32
CA ALA A 40 4.49 -15.90 -20.80
C ALA A 40 3.73 -16.61 -19.67
N LEU A 41 2.49 -17.01 -19.99
CA LEU A 41 1.63 -17.77 -19.10
C LEU A 41 2.09 -19.21 -18.99
N TYR A 42 1.94 -19.79 -17.81
CA TYR A 42 2.14 -21.22 -17.65
C TYR A 42 0.96 -21.98 -18.30
N PRO A 43 1.19 -23.12 -18.96
CA PRO A 43 0.09 -23.91 -19.49
C PRO A 43 -0.89 -24.30 -18.37
N LYS A 44 -2.19 -24.01 -18.56
CA LYS A 44 -3.28 -24.25 -17.59
C LYS A 44 -3.36 -23.30 -16.39
N THR A 45 -2.74 -22.12 -16.45
CA THR A 45 -2.96 -21.04 -15.49
C THR A 45 -4.45 -20.70 -15.35
N ASN A 46 -4.95 -20.65 -14.13
CA ASN A 46 -6.27 -20.10 -13.83
C ASN A 46 -6.19 -18.56 -13.70
N TRP A 47 -7.24 -17.86 -14.12
CA TRP A 47 -7.30 -16.41 -14.07
C TRP A 47 -8.76 -15.94 -13.97
N PRO A 48 -9.16 -15.31 -12.83
CA PRO A 48 -8.34 -14.93 -11.68
C PRO A 48 -8.13 -16.07 -10.66
N GLN A 49 -6.95 -16.13 -10.05
CA GLN A 49 -6.66 -16.96 -8.87
C GLN A 49 -6.46 -16.06 -7.64
N ALA A 50 -6.99 -16.49 -6.49
CA ALA A 50 -7.12 -15.66 -5.29
C ALA A 50 -5.79 -15.09 -4.76
N TRP A 51 -4.70 -15.86 -4.83
CA TRP A 51 -3.37 -15.43 -4.40
C TRP A 51 -2.81 -14.35 -5.32
N SER A 52 -2.92 -14.50 -6.64
CA SER A 52 -2.51 -13.46 -7.59
C SER A 52 -3.34 -12.18 -7.47
N ALA A 53 -4.63 -12.31 -7.21
CA ALA A 53 -5.51 -11.16 -6.97
C ALA A 53 -5.16 -10.41 -5.67
N SER A 54 -4.76 -11.13 -4.61
CA SER A 54 -4.39 -10.52 -3.33
C SER A 54 -3.11 -9.67 -3.40
N ALA A 55 -2.21 -9.96 -4.34
CA ALA A 55 -0.93 -9.27 -4.47
C ALA A 55 -1.08 -7.76 -4.64
N MET A 56 -2.06 -7.30 -5.42
CA MET A 56 -2.30 -5.86 -5.63
C MET A 56 -2.72 -5.14 -4.34
N PHE A 57 -3.55 -5.79 -3.51
CA PHE A 57 -3.94 -5.24 -2.21
C PHE A 57 -2.76 -5.23 -1.23
N SER A 58 -1.93 -6.27 -1.21
CA SER A 58 -0.72 -6.31 -0.38
C SER A 58 0.30 -5.24 -0.78
N LEU A 59 0.50 -5.03 -2.09
CA LEU A 59 1.37 -3.95 -2.59
C LEU A 59 0.82 -2.58 -2.19
N LEU A 60 -0.49 -2.35 -2.36
CA LEU A 60 -1.13 -1.11 -1.96
C LEU A 60 -1.00 -0.87 -0.44
N GLN A 61 -1.23 -1.90 0.37
CA GLN A 61 -1.05 -1.82 1.82
C GLN A 61 0.41 -1.48 2.18
N ALA A 62 1.39 -2.11 1.53
CA ALA A 62 2.81 -1.87 1.76
C ALA A 62 3.25 -0.46 1.30
N THR A 63 2.76 0.00 0.14
CA THR A 63 3.06 1.34 -0.41
C THR A 63 2.45 2.45 0.42
N LEU A 64 1.24 2.27 0.95
CA LEU A 64 0.55 3.27 1.75
C LEU A 64 0.84 3.17 3.26
N GLY A 65 1.51 2.08 3.69
CA GLY A 65 1.78 1.81 5.10
C GLY A 65 0.52 1.66 5.93
N ILE A 66 -0.58 1.15 5.34
CA ILE A 66 -1.89 1.10 5.99
C ILE A 66 -1.96 -0.03 7.01
N TYR A 67 -2.30 0.32 8.25
CA TYR A 67 -2.55 -0.64 9.32
C TYR A 67 -3.77 -0.21 10.15
N PRO A 68 -4.95 -0.81 9.91
CA PRO A 68 -6.15 -0.52 10.68
C PRO A 68 -6.15 -1.29 12.01
N TYR A 69 -6.57 -0.63 13.09
CA TYR A 69 -6.78 -1.20 14.41
C TYR A 69 -8.15 -0.80 14.95
N ALA A 70 -9.15 -1.60 14.59
CA ALA A 70 -10.56 -1.34 14.89
C ALA A 70 -10.89 -1.20 16.39
N PRO A 71 -10.32 -1.99 17.33
CA PRO A 71 -10.66 -1.86 18.75
C PRO A 71 -10.38 -0.48 19.38
N LEU A 72 -9.45 0.30 18.80
CA LEU A 72 -9.17 1.68 19.23
C LEU A 72 -9.61 2.72 18.18
N ASN A 73 -10.30 2.30 17.12
CA ASN A 73 -10.61 3.15 15.96
C ASN A 73 -9.38 3.92 15.43
N VAL A 74 -8.26 3.22 15.30
CA VAL A 74 -7.02 3.82 14.79
C VAL A 74 -6.75 3.31 13.38
N LEU A 75 -6.34 4.20 12.49
CA LEU A 75 -5.77 3.88 11.20
C LEU A 75 -4.35 4.46 11.15
N ILE A 76 -3.34 3.59 11.12
CA ILE A 76 -1.96 4.01 10.91
C ILE A 76 -1.71 4.08 9.40
N VAL A 77 -1.02 5.13 8.95
CA VAL A 77 -0.57 5.31 7.58
C VAL A 77 0.89 5.78 7.53
N ASP A 78 1.63 5.32 6.53
CA ASP A 78 2.98 5.80 6.21
C ASP A 78 3.18 5.71 4.69
N PRO A 79 2.60 6.64 3.93
CA PRO A 79 2.61 6.55 2.48
C PRO A 79 4.00 6.83 1.91
N HIS A 80 4.41 5.99 0.96
CA HIS A 80 5.62 6.12 0.16
C HIS A 80 5.29 5.84 -1.31
N LEU A 81 4.59 6.76 -1.94
CA LEU A 81 4.11 6.63 -3.31
C LEU A 81 5.30 6.68 -4.28
N PRO A 82 5.31 5.83 -5.33
CA PRO A 82 6.34 5.88 -6.36
C PRO A 82 6.05 7.00 -7.39
N GLU A 83 7.04 7.34 -8.22
CA GLU A 83 6.90 8.43 -9.20
C GLU A 83 5.80 8.15 -10.25
N TRP A 84 5.64 6.90 -10.66
CA TRP A 84 4.65 6.46 -11.65
C TRP A 84 3.22 6.38 -11.10
N LEU A 85 3.03 6.47 -9.78
CA LEU A 85 1.71 6.49 -9.13
C LEU A 85 1.71 7.62 -8.09
N PRO A 86 1.60 8.89 -8.54
CA PRO A 86 1.75 10.04 -7.68
C PRO A 86 0.52 10.31 -6.82
N GLU A 87 -0.63 9.69 -7.11
CA GLU A 87 -1.85 9.86 -6.34
C GLU A 87 -2.63 8.55 -6.23
N ILE A 88 -3.16 8.26 -5.04
CA ILE A 88 -4.10 7.17 -4.78
C ILE A 88 -5.18 7.67 -3.84
N THR A 89 -6.44 7.46 -4.20
CA THR A 89 -7.56 7.74 -3.30
C THR A 89 -8.21 6.43 -2.89
N LEU A 90 -8.38 6.24 -1.58
CA LEU A 90 -9.19 5.18 -1.00
C LEU A 90 -10.49 5.79 -0.54
N GLU A 91 -11.60 5.23 -1.03
CA GLU A 91 -12.95 5.69 -0.71
C GLU A 91 -13.65 4.68 0.19
N ASP A 92 -14.41 5.18 1.17
CA ASP A 92 -15.23 4.39 2.08
C ASP A 92 -14.47 3.23 2.76
N LEU A 93 -13.22 3.47 3.19
CA LEU A 93 -12.45 2.50 3.95
C LEU A 93 -13.07 2.36 5.35
N ARG A 94 -13.59 1.16 5.66
CA ARG A 94 -14.26 0.88 6.93
C ARG A 94 -13.30 0.28 7.96
N ILE A 95 -13.29 0.85 9.16
CA ILE A 95 -12.52 0.41 10.31
C ILE A 95 -13.45 0.37 11.53
N GLY A 96 -13.85 -0.84 11.96
CA GLY A 96 -14.88 -0.99 12.99
C GLY A 96 -16.19 -0.34 12.54
N ASP A 97 -16.76 0.52 13.39
CA ASP A 97 -17.98 1.29 13.10
C ASP A 97 -17.70 2.64 12.42
N SER A 98 -16.44 2.91 12.06
CA SER A 98 -16.02 4.15 11.39
C SER A 98 -15.72 3.90 9.90
N ALA A 99 -15.82 4.96 9.10
CA ALA A 99 -15.44 4.97 7.69
C ALA A 99 -14.62 6.22 7.35
N VAL A 100 -13.67 6.10 6.43
CA VAL A 100 -12.83 7.22 5.98
C VAL A 100 -12.57 7.14 4.48
N SER A 101 -12.59 8.29 3.82
CA SER A 101 -12.04 8.46 2.47
C SER A 101 -10.76 9.28 2.58
N ILE A 102 -9.66 8.78 2.04
CA ILE A 102 -8.32 9.34 2.20
C ILE A 102 -7.60 9.39 0.86
N CYS A 103 -7.04 10.55 0.53
CA CYS A 103 -6.21 10.76 -0.65
C CYS A 103 -4.75 10.80 -0.25
N PHE A 104 -3.92 10.00 -0.90
CA PHE A 104 -2.47 9.99 -0.76
C PHE A 104 -1.83 10.62 -1.99
N GLN A 105 -0.85 11.49 -1.80
CA GLN A 105 -0.23 12.26 -2.88
C GLN A 105 1.29 12.35 -2.71
N ARG A 106 2.03 12.20 -3.80
CA ARG A 106 3.48 12.45 -3.90
C ARG A 106 3.71 13.84 -4.48
N ASP A 107 4.52 14.66 -3.81
CA ASP A 107 4.93 15.94 -4.34
C ASP A 107 6.09 15.82 -5.35
N LYS A 108 6.40 16.93 -6.02
CA LYS A 108 7.52 17.04 -6.98
C LYS A 108 8.91 16.81 -6.37
N HIS A 109 9.03 16.86 -5.04
CA HIS A 109 10.28 16.61 -4.31
C HIS A 109 10.38 15.15 -3.83
N GLY A 110 9.37 14.33 -4.15
CA GLY A 110 9.30 12.93 -3.81
C GLY A 110 8.82 12.63 -2.40
N LYS A 111 8.29 13.62 -1.67
CA LYS A 111 7.66 13.42 -0.38
C LYS A 111 6.21 12.99 -0.58
N SER A 112 5.78 11.99 0.17
CA SER A 112 4.40 11.49 0.13
C SER A 112 3.61 11.99 1.34
N ASP A 113 2.45 12.60 1.07
CA ASP A 113 1.50 13.03 2.08
C ASP A 113 0.11 12.39 1.93
N TYR A 114 -0.77 12.64 2.90
CA TYR A 114 -2.17 12.26 2.81
C TYR A 114 -3.10 13.40 3.24
N ARG A 115 -4.34 13.33 2.77
CA ARG A 115 -5.44 14.21 3.15
C ARG A 115 -6.70 13.40 3.36
N ILE A 116 -7.37 13.60 4.48
CA ILE A 116 -8.69 13.03 4.73
C ILE A 116 -9.70 13.83 3.90
N LEU A 117 -10.48 13.13 3.07
CA LEU A 117 -11.53 13.71 2.22
C LEU A 117 -12.89 13.68 2.94
N ASP A 118 -13.20 12.56 3.59
CA ASP A 118 -14.42 12.35 4.37
C ASP A 118 -14.12 11.42 5.55
N GLN A 119 -14.82 11.61 6.67
CA GLN A 119 -14.71 10.74 7.83
C GLN A 119 -16.05 10.64 8.56
N ARG A 120 -16.44 9.41 8.88
CA ARG A 120 -17.64 9.07 9.64
C ARG A 120 -17.25 8.20 10.83
N GLY A 121 -17.75 8.54 12.01
CA GLY A 121 -17.41 7.84 13.26
C GLY A 121 -16.10 8.30 13.90
N PRO A 122 -15.80 7.79 15.10
CA PRO A 122 -14.65 8.22 15.91
C PRO A 122 -13.35 7.56 15.45
N LEU A 123 -12.86 7.90 14.25
CA LEU A 123 -11.58 7.39 13.73
C LEU A 123 -10.41 8.35 13.99
N HIS A 124 -9.26 7.80 14.38
CA HIS A 124 -7.99 8.51 14.50
C HIS A 124 -7.01 8.04 13.42
N VAL A 125 -6.65 8.91 12.49
CA VAL A 125 -5.63 8.63 11.47
C VAL A 125 -4.27 9.11 11.96
N LEU A 126 -3.32 8.20 12.13
CA LEU A 126 -1.99 8.48 12.65
C LEU A 126 -0.93 8.25 11.58
N ARG A 127 -0.07 9.25 11.37
CA ARG A 127 1.17 9.05 10.61
C ARG A 127 2.21 8.41 11.52
N GLN A 128 2.43 7.11 11.36
CA GLN A 128 3.52 6.41 12.03
C GLN A 128 4.14 5.41 11.07
N PRO A 129 5.48 5.28 11.03
CA PRO A 129 6.11 4.18 10.33
C PRO A 129 5.46 2.88 10.76
N SER A 130 5.05 2.05 9.79
CA SER A 130 4.31 0.82 10.12
C SER A 130 5.07 0.00 11.18
N PRO A 131 4.40 -0.79 12.03
CA PRO A 131 5.05 -1.57 13.10
C PRO A 131 6.20 -2.47 12.60
N TRP A 132 6.14 -2.87 11.33
CA TRP A 132 7.09 -3.72 10.62
C TRP A 132 8.22 -2.95 9.91
N SER A 133 8.22 -1.63 10.01
CA SER A 133 9.28 -0.79 9.45
C SER A 133 10.60 -1.09 10.16
N LEU A 134 11.54 -1.70 9.45
CA LEU A 134 12.88 -2.05 9.93
C LEU A 134 13.77 -0.82 10.21
N THR A 135 13.25 0.41 10.04
CA THR A 135 14.02 1.65 10.19
C THR A 135 13.80 2.37 11.53
N ALA A 136 12.84 1.97 12.36
CA ALA A 136 12.60 2.63 13.66
C ALA A 136 12.88 1.66 14.82
N ASP A 137 13.89 1.98 15.62
CA ASP A 137 14.29 1.20 16.79
C ASP A 137 13.22 1.31 17.88
N PHE A 138 12.90 0.19 18.55
CA PHE A 138 11.73 0.06 19.44
C PHE A 138 11.72 1.09 20.59
N GLY A 139 12.90 1.57 21.00
CA GLY A 139 13.08 2.56 22.07
C GLY A 139 12.64 3.99 21.71
N GLU A 140 12.79 4.43 20.46
CA GLU A 140 12.32 5.75 20.03
C GLU A 140 10.79 5.79 19.98
N ARG A 141 10.16 4.67 19.59
CA ARG A 141 8.70 4.50 19.50
C ARG A 141 8.02 4.65 20.85
N LEU A 142 8.60 4.06 21.90
CA LEU A 142 8.04 4.15 23.25
C LEU A 142 8.14 5.59 23.79
N LYS A 143 9.26 6.27 23.49
CA LYS A 143 9.53 7.62 23.96
C LYS A 143 8.59 8.65 23.31
N ASP A 144 8.34 8.55 22.01
CA ASP A 144 7.42 9.46 21.30
C ASP A 144 5.96 9.23 21.69
N THR A 145 5.57 7.96 21.91
CA THR A 145 4.24 7.63 22.43
C THR A 145 4.04 8.19 23.84
N LEU A 146 5.04 8.08 24.72
CA LEU A 146 5.02 8.67 26.07
C LEU A 146 4.99 10.20 26.04
N MET A 147 5.75 10.84 25.13
CA MET A 147 5.77 12.29 24.99
C MET A 147 4.45 12.85 24.44
N SER A 148 3.73 12.08 23.62
CA SER A 148 2.39 12.47 23.12
C SER A 148 1.26 12.34 24.17
N LEU A 149 1.50 11.62 25.28
CA LEU A 149 0.54 11.38 26.35
C LEU A 149 0.71 12.32 27.55
N THR A 150 1.76 13.15 27.59
CA THR A 150 1.90 14.19 28.61
C THR A 150 1.09 15.43 28.23
N PRO A 151 0.15 15.90 29.07
CA PRO A 151 -0.56 17.15 28.82
C PRO A 151 0.45 18.29 28.80
N GLY A 152 0.48 19.03 27.68
CA GLY A 152 1.22 20.29 27.59
C GLY A 152 0.74 21.23 28.71
N ARG A 153 1.70 21.76 29.45
CA ARG A 153 1.52 22.89 30.37
C ARG A 153 1.40 24.18 29.58
#